data_AF-A0A7J9W9G6-F1
#
_entry.id   AF-A0A7J9W9G6-F1
#
_cell.length_a   1.000
_cell.length_b   1.000
_cell.length_c   1.000
_cell.angle_alpha   90.00
_cell.angle_beta   90.00
_cell.angle_gamma   90.00
#
_symmetry.space_group_name_H-M   'P 1'
#
loop_
_entity.id
_entity.type
_entity.pdbx_description
1 polymer ?
#
loop_
_entity_poly.entity_id
_entity_poly.type
_entity_poly.pdbx_seq_one_letter_code
_entity_poly.pdbx_strand_id
1 'polypeptide(L)'
;MGVAQQSVLHSSLAPTSTSRGRHERDAGCNLNVPLDPTPARRITARQRPGGGGAQGIPAQRVTARPAACREVSHVRPAAIVSPATAWRAETTEERAVPGAWTRQDGPMTALPALLTIAHGTRDPRGAEEMATLLSILRARHAAPVANSWLEDFAAPSVDEAVAGLIAEGVTRIVTVPFLNLGAYHAKTDVPNAVAAARQDHPDLMVAHGRVLGLHHGLFALARARVDAVSDPAGRDQEVLVVAASGSSDPDANSDLAKGARFLGETTGHRWVECAFAGVTWPRIDTVLRRVSAAGATRAVVFSWSLLAGLLEQRVASAAAQIAGDTGLTVVDAGRFGPDPLIADVVLDRYAEALAGDARMNCDLCAYRVPLPGLENRVAAPSGGGTGERVIAP
;
A
#
# COMPACT_ATOMS: atom_id res chain seq x y z
N MET A 1 -57.02 -42.17 15.89
CA MET A 1 -56.04 -43.09 16.48
C MET A 1 -54.79 -42.27 16.84
N GLY A 2 -54.40 -42.23 18.12
CA GLY A 2 -53.13 -41.69 18.68
C GLY A 2 -52.86 -40.18 18.44
N VAL A 3 -52.91 -39.25 19.41
CA VAL A 3 -52.06 -39.07 20.64
C VAL A 3 -50.58 -38.99 20.24
N ALA A 4 -49.73 -38.01 20.57
CA ALA A 4 -49.65 -36.85 21.46
C ALA A 4 -48.51 -35.93 20.92
N GLN A 5 -48.61 -34.60 20.92
CA GLN A 5 -48.25 -33.65 22.00
C GLN A 5 -46.77 -33.71 22.45
N GLN A 6 -46.04 -32.60 22.29
CA GLN A 6 -45.51 -31.71 23.38
C GLN A 6 -44.05 -32.03 23.72
N SER A 7 -43.13 -31.14 24.13
CA SER A 7 -43.03 -29.69 24.38
C SER A 7 -41.52 -29.37 24.47
N VAL A 8 -41.03 -28.26 23.91
CA VAL A 8 -40.53 -27.04 24.59
C VAL A 8 -40.09 -27.20 26.07
N LEU A 9 -38.87 -26.71 26.39
CA LEU A 9 -38.43 -25.91 27.57
C LEU A 9 -36.89 -25.75 27.49
N HIS A 10 -36.29 -24.58 27.25
CA HIS A 10 -36.00 -23.40 28.11
C HIS A 10 -35.06 -23.60 29.32
N SER A 11 -34.21 -22.57 29.51
CA SER A 11 -33.31 -22.20 30.64
C SER A 11 -31.94 -22.89 30.69
N SER A 12 -30.81 -22.17 30.53
CA SER A 12 -30.23 -21.06 31.32
C SER A 12 -29.29 -21.60 32.42
N LEU A 13 -28.04 -21.11 32.40
CA LEU A 13 -27.18 -20.68 33.53
C LEU A 13 -25.69 -20.99 33.29
N ALA A 14 -24.89 -19.93 33.13
CA ALA A 14 -23.50 -19.89 33.60
C ALA A 14 -23.50 -19.54 35.11
N PRO A 15 -22.38 -19.28 35.82
CA PRO A 15 -20.95 -19.55 35.57
C PRO A 15 -20.24 -20.21 36.79
N THR A 16 -18.98 -20.64 36.66
CA THR A 16 -18.06 -20.75 37.83
C THR A 16 -16.61 -20.36 37.48
N SER A 17 -16.20 -19.25 38.08
CA SER A 17 -14.84 -18.81 38.42
C SER A 17 -14.14 -19.83 39.35
N THR A 18 -12.83 -20.04 39.47
CA THR A 18 -11.66 -19.19 39.79
C THR A 18 -10.47 -20.20 39.83
N SER A 19 -9.20 -19.87 39.62
CA SER A 19 -8.36 -19.09 40.54
C SER A 19 -6.89 -19.08 40.07
N ARG A 20 -6.23 -17.92 40.30
CA ARG A 20 -4.85 -17.69 40.80
C ARG A 20 -3.68 -18.37 40.04
N GLY A 21 -2.64 -17.66 39.58
CA GLY A 21 -2.05 -16.41 40.04
C GLY A 21 -0.56 -16.68 40.34
N ARG A 22 0.36 -15.89 39.77
CA ARG A 22 1.70 -15.74 40.32
C ARG A 22 2.26 -14.36 39.95
N HIS A 23 2.52 -13.59 41.00
CA HIS A 23 3.32 -12.37 41.04
C HIS A 23 4.80 -12.70 40.82
N GLU A 24 5.53 -11.80 40.17
CA GLU A 24 6.92 -11.51 40.49
C GLU A 24 7.19 -10.01 40.30
N ARG A 25 7.99 -9.48 41.22
CA ARG A 25 8.21 -8.06 41.52
C ARG A 25 9.58 -7.60 41.01
N ASP A 26 9.63 -6.32 40.68
CA ASP A 26 10.68 -5.32 40.91
C ASP A 26 12.14 -5.60 40.51
N ALA A 27 12.62 -4.79 39.56
CA ALA A 27 13.94 -4.19 39.62
C ALA A 27 13.86 -2.75 39.07
N GLY A 28 14.15 -1.78 39.92
CA GLY A 28 14.01 -0.35 39.62
C GLY A 28 15.15 0.24 38.78
N CYS A 29 14.85 1.38 38.17
CA CYS A 29 15.84 2.42 37.93
C CYS A 29 15.18 3.79 38.10
N ASN A 30 15.61 4.48 39.15
CA ASN A 30 15.37 5.90 39.40
C ASN A 30 16.13 6.74 38.35
N LEU A 31 15.44 7.61 37.62
CA LEU A 31 16.03 8.84 37.11
C LEU A 31 15.05 9.99 37.36
N ASN A 32 15.27 10.68 38.49
CA ASN A 32 14.78 12.02 38.74
C ASN A 32 15.55 12.98 37.84
N VAL A 33 14.88 13.67 36.92
CA VAL A 33 15.36 14.91 36.30
C VAL A 33 14.20 15.91 36.32
N PRO A 34 14.35 17.09 36.94
CA PRO A 34 13.29 18.10 36.96
C PRO A 34 13.21 18.80 35.60
N LEU A 35 12.00 18.86 35.04
CA LEU A 35 11.67 19.70 33.89
C LEU A 35 11.47 21.14 34.38
N ASP A 36 12.40 22.03 34.02
CA ASP A 36 12.28 23.48 34.22
C ASP A 36 11.46 24.09 33.05
N PRO A 37 10.35 24.80 33.31
CA PRO A 37 9.54 25.37 32.24
C PRO A 37 10.04 26.76 31.85
N THR A 38 10.86 26.86 30.79
CA THR A 38 11.12 28.16 30.14
C THR A 38 9.88 28.65 29.37
N PRO A 39 9.38 29.89 29.60
CA PRO A 39 8.14 30.37 29.02
C PRO A 39 8.28 30.90 27.58
N ALA A 40 7.22 30.67 26.80
CA ALA A 40 7.02 31.18 25.46
C ALA A 40 7.18 32.71 25.37
N ARG A 41 8.00 33.19 24.43
CA ARG A 41 8.12 34.62 24.12
C ARG A 41 6.87 35.11 23.38
N ARG A 42 6.03 35.86 24.09
CA ARG A 42 5.01 36.76 23.53
C ARG A 42 5.65 37.82 22.63
N ILE A 43 5.27 37.87 21.37
CA ILE A 43 5.49 39.04 20.51
C ILE A 43 4.49 40.10 20.96
N THR A 44 4.97 41.18 21.58
CA THR A 44 4.17 42.35 21.92
C THR A 44 4.37 43.43 20.84
N ALA A 45 3.27 43.83 20.20
CA ALA A 45 3.23 44.98 19.32
C ALA A 45 3.43 46.25 20.15
N ARG A 46 4.49 47.01 19.86
CA ARG A 46 4.66 48.37 20.39
C ARG A 46 3.81 49.34 19.57
N GLN A 47 2.78 49.90 20.21
CA GLN A 47 2.13 51.13 19.76
C GLN A 47 3.11 52.32 19.87
N ARG A 48 3.07 53.22 18.88
CA ARG A 48 3.56 54.60 19.00
C ARG A 48 2.39 55.57 18.72
N PRO A 49 2.38 56.75 19.37
CA PRO A 49 1.21 57.61 19.45
C PRO A 49 1.05 58.51 18.22
N GLY A 50 -0.19 58.95 18.01
CA GLY A 50 -0.60 59.76 16.86
C GLY A 50 -0.20 61.23 16.90
N GLY A 51 -0.44 61.89 15.77
CA GLY A 51 -0.34 63.33 15.57
C GLY A 51 -0.36 63.65 14.06
N GLY A 52 -1.42 64.31 13.59
CA GLY A 52 -1.76 64.44 12.18
C GLY A 52 -1.00 65.51 11.38
N GLY A 53 -1.41 65.68 10.12
CA GLY A 53 -1.01 66.76 9.24
C GLY A 53 -0.91 66.32 7.78
N ALA A 54 -1.98 66.51 7.02
CA ALA A 54 -1.98 66.35 5.56
C ALA A 54 -1.11 67.45 4.91
N GLN A 55 -0.19 67.06 4.04
CA GLN A 55 0.35 67.89 2.96
C GLN A 55 0.95 67.00 1.87
N GLY A 56 0.62 67.32 0.61
CA GLY A 56 0.84 66.48 -0.57
C GLY A 56 2.30 66.20 -0.90
N ILE A 57 2.57 65.00 -1.40
CA ILE A 57 3.88 64.56 -1.87
C ILE A 57 3.96 64.81 -3.39
N PRO A 58 4.95 65.57 -3.90
CA PRO A 58 5.20 65.66 -5.33
C PRO A 58 5.92 64.40 -5.82
N ALA A 59 5.53 63.89 -6.99
CA ALA A 59 6.20 62.77 -7.63
C ALA A 59 7.61 63.18 -8.09
N GLN A 60 8.65 62.75 -7.36
CA GLN A 60 10.02 62.79 -7.83
C GLN A 60 10.42 61.45 -8.46
N ARG A 61 10.74 61.47 -9.76
CA ARG A 61 11.39 60.35 -10.46
C ARG A 61 12.76 60.12 -9.83
N VAL A 62 12.94 58.96 -9.19
CA VAL A 62 14.27 58.46 -8.81
C VAL A 62 14.80 57.63 -9.99
N THR A 63 15.73 58.20 -10.75
CA THR A 63 16.58 57.46 -11.68
C THR A 63 17.71 56.82 -10.87
N ALA A 64 17.61 55.54 -10.55
CA ALA A 64 18.70 54.79 -9.94
C ALA A 64 19.72 54.39 -11.03
N ARG A 65 20.94 54.94 -10.94
CA ARG A 65 22.12 54.38 -11.62
C ARG A 65 22.51 53.06 -10.93
N PRO A 66 22.89 51.99 -11.65
CA PRO A 66 23.37 50.77 -11.00
C PRO A 66 24.75 51.04 -10.38
N ALA A 67 24.89 50.78 -9.08
CA ALA A 67 26.19 50.69 -8.43
C ALA A 67 26.87 49.39 -8.86
N ALA A 68 28.16 49.47 -9.22
CA ALA A 68 28.96 48.35 -9.68
C ALA A 68 29.03 47.21 -8.63
N CYS A 69 28.67 46.00 -9.05
CA CYS A 69 28.95 44.77 -8.30
C CYS A 69 30.46 44.58 -8.21
N ARG A 70 31.00 44.48 -6.99
CA ARG A 70 32.36 44.00 -6.75
C ARG A 70 32.43 42.52 -7.14
N GLU A 71 33.47 42.17 -7.90
CA GLU A 71 33.79 40.80 -8.29
C GLU A 71 33.91 39.89 -7.06
N VAL A 72 33.12 38.83 -7.05
CA VAL A 72 33.29 37.71 -6.13
C VAL A 72 34.36 36.82 -6.75
N SER A 73 35.51 36.70 -6.09
CA SER A 73 36.57 35.78 -6.49
C SER A 73 36.01 34.36 -6.58
N HIS A 74 36.02 33.78 -7.78
CA HIS A 74 35.62 32.40 -8.02
C HIS A 74 36.56 31.45 -7.25
N VAL A 75 36.11 30.94 -6.11
CA VAL A 75 36.68 29.71 -5.56
C VAL A 75 36.25 28.59 -6.51
N ARG A 76 37.22 28.04 -7.26
CA ARG A 76 36.98 26.85 -8.09
C ARG A 76 36.55 25.71 -7.15
N PRO A 77 35.34 25.14 -7.29
CA PRO A 77 35.00 23.95 -6.53
C PRO A 77 35.96 22.84 -6.95
N ALA A 78 36.58 22.19 -5.97
CA ALA A 78 37.28 20.94 -6.20
C ALA A 78 36.31 19.98 -6.90
N ALA A 79 36.76 19.36 -7.99
CA ALA A 79 35.94 18.45 -8.77
C ALA A 79 35.44 17.31 -7.87
N ILE A 80 34.16 17.38 -7.49
CA ILE A 80 33.45 16.22 -6.97
C ILE A 80 33.25 15.32 -8.19
N VAL A 81 34.13 14.34 -8.34
CA VAL A 81 33.96 13.27 -9.32
C VAL A 81 32.72 12.49 -8.89
N SER A 82 31.61 12.72 -9.58
CA SER A 82 30.37 11.96 -9.36
C SER A 82 30.61 10.50 -9.75
N PRO A 83 30.22 9.50 -8.92
CA PRO A 83 30.31 8.10 -9.32
C PRO A 83 29.43 7.75 -10.53
N ALA A 84 28.54 8.66 -10.93
CA ALA A 84 27.56 8.46 -12.00
C ALA A 84 28.15 8.41 -13.41
N THR A 85 29.40 8.84 -13.62
CA THR A 85 30.02 8.88 -14.96
C THR A 85 30.69 7.56 -15.36
N ALA A 86 30.93 6.64 -14.42
CA ALA A 86 31.47 5.31 -14.72
C ALA A 86 30.41 4.32 -15.23
N TRP A 87 29.12 4.60 -15.07
CA TRP A 87 28.04 3.67 -15.46
C TRP A 87 27.69 3.72 -16.96
N ARG A 88 27.97 4.82 -17.66
CA ARG A 88 27.42 5.08 -19.01
C ARG A 88 28.32 4.72 -20.20
N ALA A 89 29.52 4.19 -19.97
CA ALA A 89 30.48 3.96 -21.05
C ALA A 89 30.55 2.51 -21.59
N GLU A 90 29.78 1.55 -21.05
CA GLU A 90 29.92 0.13 -21.41
C GLU A 90 28.66 -0.59 -21.93
N THR A 91 27.59 0.12 -22.32
CA THR A 91 26.37 -0.57 -22.82
C THR A 91 25.86 0.02 -24.13
N THR A 92 26.59 -0.24 -25.21
CA THR A 92 26.03 -0.28 -26.58
C THR A 92 25.95 -1.70 -27.14
N GLU A 93 26.04 -2.71 -26.28
CA GLU A 93 25.48 -4.02 -26.55
C GLU A 93 24.15 -4.13 -25.81
N GLU A 94 23.10 -4.42 -26.57
CA GLU A 94 21.76 -4.75 -26.10
C GLU A 94 21.85 -5.96 -25.17
N ARG A 95 22.14 -5.71 -23.89
CA ARG A 95 22.32 -6.75 -22.89
C ARG A 95 20.95 -7.38 -22.64
N ALA A 96 20.72 -8.57 -23.19
CA ALA A 96 19.51 -9.35 -22.97
C ALA A 96 19.18 -9.37 -21.47
N VAL A 97 17.98 -8.91 -21.11
CA VAL A 97 17.49 -8.96 -19.74
C VAL A 97 17.37 -10.43 -19.35
N PRO A 98 18.07 -10.93 -18.31
CA PRO A 98 17.93 -12.30 -17.88
C PRO A 98 16.47 -12.59 -17.53
N GLY A 99 15.80 -13.44 -18.33
CA GLY A 99 14.38 -13.78 -18.17
C GLY A 99 13.42 -13.14 -19.17
N ALA A 100 13.87 -12.30 -20.09
CA ALA A 100 13.06 -11.89 -21.24
C ALA A 100 12.97 -13.05 -22.24
N TRP A 101 11.75 -13.49 -22.53
CA TRP A 101 11.51 -14.52 -23.54
C TRP A 101 11.78 -13.90 -24.90
N THR A 102 12.93 -14.21 -25.51
CA THR A 102 13.21 -13.71 -26.85
C THR A 102 12.46 -14.56 -27.88
N ARG A 103 12.10 -13.93 -29.00
CA ARG A 103 11.39 -14.57 -30.13
C ARG A 103 12.17 -15.74 -30.78
N GLN A 104 13.38 -16.05 -30.29
CA GLN A 104 14.27 -17.09 -30.79
C GLN A 104 14.01 -18.48 -30.17
N ASP A 105 13.17 -18.57 -29.13
CA ASP A 105 12.80 -19.84 -28.48
C ASP A 105 11.72 -20.62 -29.30
N GLY A 106 12.04 -20.97 -30.54
CA GLY A 106 11.21 -21.81 -31.41
C GLY A 106 9.81 -21.24 -31.75
N PRO A 107 8.97 -21.97 -32.49
CA PRO A 107 7.59 -21.53 -32.70
C PRO A 107 6.86 -21.52 -31.35
N MET A 108 6.33 -20.35 -30.95
CA MET A 108 5.45 -20.23 -29.78
C MET A 108 4.14 -20.98 -30.02
N THR A 109 4.11 -22.28 -29.77
CA THR A 109 2.90 -23.08 -30.06
C THR A 109 1.89 -23.08 -28.92
N ALA A 110 2.27 -22.71 -27.69
CA ALA A 110 1.35 -22.52 -26.56
C ALA A 110 1.79 -21.35 -25.67
N LEU A 111 0.81 -20.57 -25.18
CA LEU A 111 1.03 -19.49 -24.20
C LEU A 111 1.50 -20.08 -22.86
N PRO A 112 2.47 -19.46 -22.16
CA PRO A 112 2.85 -19.87 -20.80
C PRO A 112 1.67 -19.85 -19.82
N ALA A 113 1.65 -20.77 -18.86
CA ALA A 113 0.63 -20.76 -17.81
C ALA A 113 0.74 -19.50 -16.95
N LEU A 114 -0.40 -19.00 -16.47
CA LEU A 114 -0.48 -17.90 -15.52
C LEU A 114 -0.56 -18.47 -14.09
N LEU A 115 0.40 -18.09 -13.24
CA LEU A 115 0.35 -18.37 -11.81
C LEU A 115 0.23 -17.07 -11.02
N THR A 116 -0.92 -16.83 -10.39
CA THR A 116 -1.06 -15.75 -9.42
C THR A 116 -0.45 -16.16 -8.08
N ILE A 117 0.26 -15.23 -7.43
CA ILE A 117 0.85 -15.45 -6.10
C ILE A 117 0.25 -14.42 -5.15
N ALA A 118 -0.72 -14.85 -4.35
CA ALA A 118 -1.41 -14.00 -3.41
C ALA A 118 -0.80 -14.12 -2.00
N HIS A 119 -1.01 -13.10 -1.16
CA HIS A 119 -0.52 -13.11 0.22
C HIS A 119 -1.04 -14.31 1.02
N GLY A 120 -2.36 -14.50 1.05
CA GLY A 120 -3.01 -15.45 1.95
C GLY A 120 -4.05 -14.74 2.78
N THR A 121 -5.14 -15.43 3.10
CA THR A 121 -6.24 -14.89 3.90
C THR A 121 -6.77 -15.94 4.86
N ARG A 122 -7.14 -15.50 6.07
CA ARG A 122 -7.88 -16.31 7.05
C ARG A 122 -9.40 -16.11 6.93
N ASP A 123 -9.83 -15.19 6.07
CA ASP A 123 -11.24 -14.91 5.80
C ASP A 123 -11.71 -15.80 4.65
N PRO A 124 -12.67 -16.73 4.85
CA PRO A 124 -13.12 -17.64 3.80
C PRO A 124 -13.69 -16.91 2.60
N ARG A 125 -14.28 -15.72 2.79
CA ARG A 125 -14.80 -14.89 1.69
C ARG A 125 -13.68 -14.50 0.72
N GLY A 126 -12.47 -14.26 1.24
CA GLY A 126 -11.33 -13.92 0.38
C GLY A 126 -10.91 -15.08 -0.52
N ALA A 127 -11.02 -16.33 -0.03
CA ALA A 127 -10.76 -17.52 -0.85
C ALA A 127 -11.85 -17.72 -1.92
N GLU A 128 -13.12 -17.49 -1.57
CA GLU A 128 -14.25 -17.54 -2.50
C GLU A 128 -14.14 -16.47 -3.61
N GLU A 129 -13.74 -15.25 -3.24
CA GLU A 129 -13.50 -14.19 -4.21
C GLU A 129 -12.30 -14.51 -5.12
N MET A 130 -11.22 -15.06 -4.58
CA MET A 130 -10.10 -15.53 -5.41
C MET A 130 -10.57 -16.60 -6.40
N ALA A 131 -11.37 -17.58 -5.97
CA ALA A 131 -11.93 -18.60 -6.87
C ALA A 131 -12.80 -17.99 -7.98
N THR A 132 -13.57 -16.95 -7.66
CA THR A 132 -14.35 -16.16 -8.63
C THR A 132 -13.44 -15.47 -9.63
N LEU A 133 -12.38 -14.80 -9.17
CA LEU A 133 -11.41 -14.15 -10.04
C LEU A 133 -10.70 -15.14 -10.97
N LEU A 134 -10.29 -16.31 -10.46
CA LEU A 134 -9.67 -17.36 -11.29
C LEU A 134 -10.62 -17.88 -12.36
N SER A 135 -11.92 -17.94 -12.08
CA SER A 135 -12.93 -18.30 -13.08
C SER A 135 -13.03 -17.25 -14.19
N ILE A 136 -12.96 -15.96 -13.84
CA ILE A 136 -12.92 -14.85 -14.82
C ILE A 136 -11.64 -14.95 -15.67
N LEU A 137 -10.48 -15.19 -15.04
CA LEU A 137 -9.21 -15.33 -15.74
C LEU A 137 -9.21 -16.52 -16.71
N ARG A 138 -9.69 -17.69 -16.27
CA ARG A 138 -9.79 -18.90 -17.12
C ARG A 138 -10.72 -18.71 -18.32
N ALA A 139 -11.77 -17.89 -18.18
CA ALA A 139 -12.65 -17.56 -19.29
C ALA A 139 -11.99 -16.63 -20.33
N ARG A 140 -10.90 -15.93 -19.96
CA ARG A 140 -10.23 -14.91 -20.79
C ARG A 140 -8.83 -15.29 -21.24
N HIS A 141 -8.24 -16.30 -20.62
CA HIS A 141 -6.86 -16.72 -20.87
C HIS A 141 -6.82 -18.16 -21.40
N ALA A 142 -6.16 -18.36 -22.53
CA ALA A 142 -6.15 -19.66 -23.22
C ALA A 142 -5.19 -20.69 -22.59
N ALA A 143 -4.20 -20.25 -21.81
CA ALA A 143 -3.28 -21.14 -21.10
C ALA A 143 -3.81 -21.53 -19.71
N PRO A 144 -3.24 -22.56 -19.06
CA PRO A 144 -3.58 -22.90 -17.69
C PRO A 144 -3.46 -21.69 -16.74
N VAL A 145 -4.41 -21.55 -15.83
CA VAL A 145 -4.45 -20.50 -14.80
C VAL A 145 -4.55 -21.14 -13.42
N ALA A 146 -3.58 -20.84 -12.57
CA ALA A 146 -3.50 -21.30 -11.19
C ALA A 146 -3.25 -20.12 -10.22
N ASN A 147 -3.49 -20.37 -8.94
CA ASN A 147 -3.15 -19.47 -7.84
C ASN A 147 -2.37 -20.22 -6.78
N SER A 148 -1.49 -19.50 -6.08
CA SER A 148 -0.82 -19.93 -4.86
C SER A 148 -0.96 -18.87 -3.76
N TRP A 149 -0.67 -19.28 -2.53
CA TRP A 149 -0.66 -18.43 -1.36
C TRP A 149 0.74 -18.44 -0.71
N LEU A 150 1.21 -17.27 -0.28
CA LEU A 150 2.50 -17.14 0.43
C LEU A 150 2.40 -17.60 1.88
N GLU A 151 1.29 -17.28 2.54
CA GLU A 151 1.06 -17.61 3.93
C GLU A 151 0.29 -18.93 4.05
N ASP A 152 0.69 -19.77 5.00
CA ASP A 152 0.12 -21.10 5.31
C ASP A 152 -1.31 -21.08 5.89
N PHE A 153 -2.10 -20.06 5.56
CA PHE A 153 -3.52 -19.97 5.89
C PHE A 153 -4.41 -20.57 4.80
N ALA A 154 -3.89 -20.73 3.59
CA ALA A 154 -4.62 -21.22 2.45
C ALA A 154 -3.70 -22.06 1.55
N ALA A 155 -4.29 -23.01 0.84
CA ALA A 155 -3.59 -23.88 -0.11
C ALA A 155 -4.03 -23.55 -1.55
N PRO A 156 -3.20 -23.84 -2.55
CA PRO A 156 -1.84 -24.42 -2.45
C PRO A 156 -0.76 -23.37 -2.10
N SER A 157 0.37 -23.83 -1.56
CA SER A 157 1.61 -23.03 -1.48
C SER A 157 2.17 -22.76 -2.90
N VAL A 158 3.21 -21.92 -3.00
CA VAL A 158 3.86 -21.64 -4.30
C VAL A 158 4.44 -22.92 -4.90
N ASP A 159 5.17 -23.70 -4.11
CA ASP A 159 5.80 -24.94 -4.57
C ASP A 159 4.76 -25.99 -4.98
N GLU A 160 3.68 -26.14 -4.21
CA GLU A 160 2.57 -27.03 -4.54
C GLU A 160 1.87 -26.63 -5.85
N ALA A 161 1.66 -25.34 -6.06
CA ALA A 161 1.04 -24.84 -7.29
C ALA A 161 1.93 -25.05 -8.51
N VAL A 162 3.24 -24.82 -8.37
CA VAL A 162 4.23 -25.09 -9.43
C VAL A 162 4.28 -26.58 -9.76
N ALA A 163 4.36 -27.44 -8.75
CA ALA A 163 4.35 -28.89 -8.94
C ALA A 163 3.07 -29.38 -9.63
N GLY A 164 1.91 -28.81 -9.27
CA GLY A 164 0.64 -29.09 -9.93
C GLY A 164 0.64 -28.73 -11.42
N LEU A 165 1.14 -27.54 -11.77
CA LEU A 165 1.26 -27.12 -13.17
C LEU A 165 2.24 -28.03 -13.95
N ILE A 166 3.37 -28.41 -13.35
CA ILE A 166 4.32 -29.35 -13.97
C ILE A 166 3.65 -30.70 -14.23
N ALA A 167 2.85 -31.21 -13.29
CA ALA A 167 2.11 -32.46 -13.45
C ALA A 167 1.09 -32.40 -14.60
N GLU A 168 0.58 -31.20 -14.94
CA GLU A 168 -0.26 -30.94 -16.12
C GLU A 168 0.55 -30.82 -17.44
N GLY A 169 1.88 -30.98 -17.39
CA GLY A 169 2.78 -30.88 -18.55
C GLY A 169 3.22 -29.45 -18.88
N VAL A 170 3.00 -28.49 -17.97
CA VAL A 170 3.46 -27.10 -18.16
C VAL A 170 4.98 -27.02 -18.01
N THR A 171 5.64 -26.50 -19.04
CA THR A 171 7.09 -26.21 -19.04
C THR A 171 7.40 -24.72 -18.97
N ARG A 172 6.37 -23.86 -19.04
CA ARG A 172 6.48 -22.40 -19.12
C ARG A 172 5.46 -21.73 -18.21
N ILE A 173 5.91 -20.96 -17.22
CA ILE A 173 5.05 -20.23 -16.27
C ILE A 173 5.37 -18.73 -16.31
N VAL A 174 4.34 -17.90 -16.24
CA VAL A 174 4.45 -16.48 -15.88
C VAL A 174 3.81 -16.30 -14.51
N THR A 175 4.61 -15.86 -13.54
CA THR A 175 4.15 -15.55 -12.20
C THR A 175 3.71 -14.09 -12.11
N VAL A 176 2.50 -13.84 -11.60
CA VAL A 176 1.99 -12.49 -11.33
C VAL A 176 1.71 -12.36 -9.84
N PRO A 177 2.48 -11.53 -9.10
CA PRO A 177 2.17 -11.22 -7.71
C PRO A 177 0.79 -10.56 -7.60
N PHE A 178 -0.18 -11.27 -7.02
CA PHE A 178 -1.51 -10.75 -6.74
C PHE A 178 -1.48 -9.97 -5.41
N LEU A 179 -0.71 -8.89 -5.43
CA LEU A 179 -0.43 -8.00 -4.32
C LEU A 179 -0.70 -6.56 -4.77
N ASN A 180 -1.20 -5.73 -3.85
CA ASN A 180 -1.52 -4.33 -4.13
C ASN A 180 -0.28 -3.51 -4.51
N LEU A 181 0.69 -3.42 -3.60
CA LEU A 181 1.82 -2.50 -3.68
C LEU A 181 3.14 -3.23 -3.40
N GLY A 182 4.24 -2.66 -3.90
CA GLY A 182 5.58 -3.27 -3.83
C GLY A 182 6.21 -3.16 -2.44
N ALA A 183 5.68 -3.91 -1.48
CA ALA A 183 6.20 -4.02 -0.12
C ALA A 183 7.06 -5.28 0.05
N TYR A 184 7.25 -5.70 1.30
CA TYR A 184 8.09 -6.83 1.70
C TYR A 184 7.86 -8.11 0.87
N HIS A 185 6.65 -8.68 0.86
CA HIS A 185 6.37 -9.92 0.11
C HIS A 185 6.72 -9.84 -1.38
N ALA A 186 6.44 -8.69 -2.00
CA ALA A 186 6.76 -8.47 -3.41
C ALA A 186 8.26 -8.32 -3.68
N LYS A 187 9.02 -7.83 -2.70
CA LYS A 187 10.45 -7.53 -2.81
C LYS A 187 11.34 -8.69 -2.35
N THR A 188 10.81 -9.62 -1.57
CA THR A 188 11.58 -10.71 -0.95
C THR A 188 10.93 -12.08 -1.14
N ASP A 189 9.73 -12.32 -0.58
CA ASP A 189 9.18 -13.68 -0.52
C ASP A 189 8.84 -14.24 -1.89
N VAL A 190 8.15 -13.47 -2.74
CA VAL A 190 7.82 -13.93 -4.08
C VAL A 190 9.08 -14.15 -4.93
N PRO A 191 10.05 -13.21 -5.00
CA PRO A 191 11.31 -13.47 -5.68
C PRO A 191 12.04 -14.72 -5.18
N ASN A 192 12.04 -14.98 -3.86
CA ASN A 192 12.67 -16.17 -3.28
C ASN A 192 11.95 -17.45 -3.68
N ALA A 193 10.61 -17.48 -3.62
CA ALA A 193 9.83 -18.64 -4.04
C ALA A 193 10.00 -18.93 -5.54
N VAL A 194 10.05 -17.89 -6.39
CA VAL A 194 10.34 -18.03 -7.82
C VAL A 194 11.77 -18.54 -8.07
N ALA A 195 12.74 -18.09 -7.28
CA ALA A 195 14.11 -18.58 -7.37
C ALA A 195 14.22 -20.05 -6.96
N ALA A 196 13.54 -20.46 -5.89
CA ALA A 196 13.47 -21.86 -5.46
C ALA A 196 12.83 -22.75 -6.55
N ALA A 197 11.68 -22.35 -7.09
CA ALA A 197 11.03 -23.08 -8.18
C ALA A 197 11.94 -23.30 -9.41
N ARG A 198 12.76 -22.30 -9.77
CA ARG A 198 13.75 -22.43 -10.86
C ARG A 198 14.91 -23.36 -10.51
N GLN A 199 15.32 -23.41 -9.24
CA GLN A 199 16.39 -24.30 -8.78
C GLN A 199 15.93 -25.75 -8.73
N ASP A 200 14.72 -25.98 -8.21
CA ASP A 200 14.15 -27.32 -8.03
C ASP A 200 13.66 -27.93 -9.35
N HIS A 201 13.31 -27.08 -10.33
CA HIS A 201 12.81 -27.50 -11.65
C HIS A 201 13.61 -26.83 -12.77
N PRO A 202 14.82 -27.34 -13.12
CA PRO A 202 15.70 -26.70 -14.11
C PRO A 202 15.13 -26.67 -15.53
N ASP A 203 14.20 -27.58 -15.85
CA ASP A 203 13.51 -27.61 -17.15
C ASP A 203 12.30 -26.65 -17.22
N LEU A 204 11.92 -26.04 -16.09
CA LEU A 204 10.82 -25.09 -16.01
C LEU A 204 11.30 -23.67 -16.30
N MET A 205 10.75 -23.07 -17.35
CA MET A 205 11.00 -21.67 -17.66
C MET A 205 9.98 -20.78 -16.94
N VAL A 206 10.47 -19.91 -16.05
CA VAL A 206 9.62 -19.01 -15.25
C VAL A 206 9.90 -17.54 -15.59
N ALA A 207 8.89 -16.82 -16.09
CA ALA A 207 8.87 -15.35 -16.10
C ALA A 207 8.25 -14.82 -14.80
N HIS A 208 8.69 -13.64 -14.38
CA HIS A 208 8.21 -12.99 -13.17
C HIS A 208 7.71 -11.57 -13.46
N GLY A 209 6.45 -11.33 -13.15
CA GLY A 209 5.80 -10.03 -13.27
C GLY A 209 5.89 -9.21 -11.98
N ARG A 210 5.57 -7.93 -12.10
CA ARG A 210 5.44 -7.02 -10.96
C ARG A 210 4.06 -7.14 -10.30
N VAL A 211 3.95 -6.58 -9.09
CA VAL A 211 2.66 -6.39 -8.39
C VAL A 211 1.65 -5.63 -9.24
N LEU A 212 0.36 -5.69 -8.89
CA LEU A 212 -0.69 -4.96 -9.62
C LEU A 212 -0.41 -3.45 -9.63
N GLY A 213 0.05 -2.91 -8.50
CA GLY A 213 0.55 -1.54 -8.37
C GLY A 213 -0.54 -0.48 -8.56
N LEU A 214 -0.14 0.73 -8.95
CA LEU A 214 -1.06 1.79 -9.31
C LEU A 214 -1.42 1.67 -10.79
N HIS A 215 -2.53 0.99 -11.07
CA HIS A 215 -2.99 0.71 -12.43
C HIS A 215 -4.25 1.51 -12.78
N HIS A 216 -4.35 1.98 -14.03
CA HIS A 216 -5.54 2.71 -14.50
C HIS A 216 -6.84 1.90 -14.34
N GLY A 217 -6.81 0.57 -14.56
CA GLY A 217 -7.96 -0.32 -14.30
C GLY A 217 -8.37 -0.36 -12.82
N LEU A 218 -7.41 -0.31 -11.89
CA LEU A 218 -7.71 -0.21 -10.46
C LEU A 218 -8.32 1.15 -10.11
N PHE A 219 -7.82 2.24 -10.68
CA PHE A 219 -8.44 3.55 -10.47
C PHE A 219 -9.85 3.64 -11.03
N ALA A 220 -10.10 3.06 -12.21
CA ALA A 220 -11.45 2.97 -12.78
C ALA A 220 -12.39 2.21 -11.85
N LEU A 221 -11.95 1.08 -11.31
CA LEU A 221 -12.74 0.28 -10.37
C LEU A 221 -12.95 1.00 -9.03
N ALA A 222 -11.91 1.57 -8.43
CA ALA A 222 -12.01 2.35 -7.19
C ALA A 222 -12.99 3.52 -7.35
N ARG A 223 -12.92 4.23 -8.48
CA ARG A 223 -13.86 5.29 -8.81
C ARG A 223 -15.29 4.75 -8.91
N ALA A 224 -15.52 3.63 -9.60
CA ALA A 224 -16.85 3.03 -9.70
C ALA A 224 -17.42 2.65 -8.32
N ARG A 225 -16.58 2.16 -7.41
CA ARG A 225 -16.96 1.84 -6.01
C ARG A 225 -17.35 3.10 -5.23
N VAL A 226 -16.61 4.20 -5.39
CA VAL A 226 -16.95 5.50 -4.79
C VAL A 226 -18.23 6.08 -5.42
N ASP A 227 -18.35 6.06 -6.75
CA ASP A 227 -19.51 6.53 -7.51
C ASP A 227 -20.81 5.81 -7.11
N ALA A 228 -20.73 4.55 -6.68
CA ALA A 228 -21.90 3.79 -6.21
C ALA A 228 -22.49 4.29 -4.89
N VAL A 229 -21.73 5.04 -4.07
CA VAL A 229 -22.14 5.45 -2.72
C VAL A 229 -22.03 6.96 -2.45
N SER A 230 -21.48 7.72 -3.39
CA SER A 230 -21.23 9.16 -3.29
C SER A 230 -21.71 9.87 -4.55
N ASP A 231 -22.64 10.80 -4.39
CA ASP A 231 -23.14 11.66 -5.47
C ASP A 231 -22.04 12.68 -5.87
N PRO A 232 -21.62 12.73 -7.14
CA PRO A 232 -20.68 13.74 -7.64
C PRO A 232 -21.01 15.18 -7.25
N ALA A 233 -22.29 15.54 -7.12
CA ALA A 233 -22.71 16.90 -6.76
C ALA A 233 -22.41 17.29 -5.31
N GLY A 234 -22.18 16.32 -4.41
CA GLY A 234 -21.92 16.54 -2.98
C GLY A 234 -20.46 16.34 -2.53
N ARG A 235 -19.56 15.98 -3.46
CA ARG A 235 -18.18 15.57 -3.14
C ARG A 235 -17.27 16.66 -2.62
N ASP A 236 -17.65 17.92 -2.80
CA ASP A 236 -16.92 19.06 -2.27
C ASP A 236 -17.17 19.27 -0.76
N GLN A 237 -18.20 18.64 -0.21
CA GLN A 237 -18.61 18.72 1.20
C GLN A 237 -18.35 17.44 1.99
N GLU A 238 -17.78 16.40 1.37
CA GLU A 238 -17.41 15.16 2.06
C GLU A 238 -15.91 14.87 1.97
N VAL A 239 -15.44 14.00 2.87
CA VAL A 239 -14.04 13.57 2.90
C VAL A 239 -13.90 12.19 2.30
N LEU A 240 -13.05 12.02 1.29
CA LEU A 240 -12.65 10.70 0.82
C LEU A 240 -11.49 10.18 1.67
N VAL A 241 -11.70 9.08 2.37
CA VAL A 241 -10.66 8.39 3.14
C VAL A 241 -10.30 7.10 2.41
N VAL A 242 -9.05 7.02 1.92
CA VAL A 242 -8.53 5.81 1.29
C VAL A 242 -7.71 5.04 2.32
N ALA A 243 -8.20 3.85 2.67
CA ALA A 243 -7.62 3.01 3.70
C ALA A 243 -6.87 1.80 3.12
N ALA A 244 -5.77 1.38 3.74
CA ALA A 244 -5.11 0.12 3.43
C ALA A 244 -4.52 -0.55 4.68
N SER A 245 -3.96 -1.75 4.54
CA SER A 245 -3.24 -2.45 5.61
C SER A 245 -2.14 -1.60 6.27
N GLY A 246 -1.39 -0.89 5.43
CA GLY A 246 -0.12 -0.24 5.79
C GLY A 246 1.07 -1.21 5.71
N SER A 247 2.26 -0.65 5.58
CA SER A 247 3.52 -1.41 5.53
C SER A 247 4.61 -0.74 6.36
N SER A 248 5.62 -1.50 6.76
CA SER A 248 6.89 -0.96 7.25
C SER A 248 7.75 -0.42 6.10
N ASP A 249 7.44 -0.75 4.85
CA ASP A 249 8.09 -0.21 3.65
C ASP A 249 7.48 1.15 3.28
N PRO A 250 8.26 2.24 3.31
CA PRO A 250 7.75 3.59 3.03
C PRO A 250 7.31 3.76 1.57
N ASP A 251 7.84 3.00 0.63
CA ASP A 251 7.50 3.12 -0.79
C ASP A 251 6.05 2.67 -1.04
N ALA A 252 5.66 1.55 -0.41
CA ALA A 252 4.28 1.08 -0.44
C ALA A 252 3.30 2.08 0.21
N ASN A 253 3.67 2.72 1.31
CA ASN A 253 2.81 3.74 1.93
C ASN A 253 2.72 5.00 1.06
N SER A 254 3.82 5.36 0.40
CA SER A 254 3.89 6.51 -0.52
C SER A 254 3.04 6.28 -1.77
N ASP A 255 2.98 5.05 -2.28
CA ASP A 255 2.08 4.71 -3.39
C ASP A 255 0.61 4.76 -2.98
N LEU A 256 0.25 4.37 -1.75
CA LEU A 256 -1.12 4.60 -1.26
C LEU A 256 -1.44 6.09 -1.22
N ALA A 257 -0.52 6.93 -0.74
CA ALA A 257 -0.72 8.38 -0.71
C ALA A 257 -0.91 8.96 -2.11
N LYS A 258 -0.10 8.52 -3.07
CA LYS A 258 -0.23 8.87 -4.50
C LYS A 258 -1.58 8.41 -5.05
N GLY A 259 -1.98 7.16 -4.76
CA GLY A 259 -3.24 6.58 -5.21
C GLY A 259 -4.46 7.30 -4.63
N ALA A 260 -4.43 7.63 -3.33
CA ALA A 260 -5.49 8.39 -2.69
C ALA A 260 -5.65 9.77 -3.33
N ARG A 261 -4.53 10.50 -3.52
CA ARG A 261 -4.56 11.81 -4.17
C ARG A 261 -5.15 11.73 -5.58
N PHE A 262 -4.68 10.76 -6.37
CA PHE A 262 -5.16 10.54 -7.74
C PHE A 262 -6.66 10.19 -7.77
N LEU A 263 -7.12 9.31 -6.86
CA LEU A 263 -8.54 8.95 -6.76
C LEU A 263 -9.39 10.16 -6.39
N GLY A 264 -8.94 11.01 -5.47
CA GLY A 264 -9.63 12.25 -5.13
C GLY A 264 -9.79 13.21 -6.31
N GLU A 265 -8.70 13.43 -7.07
CA GLU A 265 -8.72 14.27 -8.27
C GLU A 265 -9.70 13.74 -9.32
N THR A 266 -9.72 12.42 -9.53
CA THR A 266 -10.56 11.78 -10.55
C THR A 266 -12.02 11.59 -10.12
N THR A 267 -12.31 11.62 -8.83
CA THR A 267 -13.68 11.58 -8.29
C THR A 267 -14.26 12.97 -8.03
N GLY A 268 -13.43 14.01 -7.90
CA GLY A 268 -13.86 15.38 -7.60
C GLY A 268 -13.91 15.72 -6.12
N HIS A 269 -13.39 14.85 -5.24
CA HIS A 269 -13.28 15.14 -3.81
C HIS A 269 -12.22 16.21 -3.55
N ARG A 270 -12.60 17.25 -2.81
CA ARG A 270 -11.67 18.35 -2.46
C ARG A 270 -10.82 18.02 -1.23
N TRP A 271 -11.32 17.16 -0.35
CA TRP A 271 -10.63 16.71 0.84
C TRP A 271 -10.43 15.20 0.79
N VAL A 272 -9.16 14.78 0.81
CA VAL A 272 -8.76 13.38 0.72
C VAL A 272 -7.76 13.07 1.83
N GLU A 273 -7.93 11.92 2.49
CA GLU A 273 -7.06 11.44 3.56
C GLU A 273 -6.62 10.00 3.29
N CYS A 274 -5.41 9.67 3.73
CA CYS A 274 -4.93 8.29 3.78
C CYS A 274 -5.04 7.75 5.19
N ALA A 275 -5.42 6.48 5.32
CA ALA A 275 -5.53 5.82 6.60
C ALA A 275 -4.98 4.38 6.55
N PHE A 276 -4.53 3.88 7.70
CA PHE A 276 -3.97 2.54 7.80
C PHE A 276 -4.65 1.67 8.86
N ALA A 277 -4.72 0.37 8.60
CA ALA A 277 -5.42 -0.63 9.40
C ALA A 277 -4.59 -1.23 10.55
N GLY A 278 -3.26 -1.14 10.53
CA GLY A 278 -2.44 -1.66 11.64
C GLY A 278 -0.98 -1.24 11.69
N VAL A 279 -0.28 -1.31 10.57
CA VAL A 279 1.19 -1.38 10.56
C VAL A 279 1.86 -0.02 10.71
N THR A 280 1.21 1.02 10.20
CA THR A 280 1.76 2.39 10.15
C THR A 280 0.68 3.43 10.46
N TRP A 281 1.09 4.70 10.47
CA TRP A 281 0.27 5.85 10.83
C TRP A 281 0.02 6.76 9.61
N PRO A 282 -1.11 7.49 9.58
CA PRO A 282 -2.14 7.58 10.61
C PRO A 282 -3.16 6.41 10.58
N ARG A 283 -3.65 6.01 11.74
CA ARG A 283 -4.67 4.96 11.89
C ARG A 283 -6.06 5.49 11.49
N ILE A 284 -6.92 4.63 10.96
CA ILE A 284 -8.26 5.02 10.47
C ILE A 284 -9.11 5.75 11.51
N ASP A 285 -9.08 5.29 12.76
CA ASP A 285 -9.78 5.91 13.88
C ASP A 285 -9.28 7.35 14.13
N THR A 286 -7.96 7.54 14.07
CA THR A 286 -7.31 8.84 14.23
C THR A 286 -7.70 9.79 13.10
N VAL A 287 -7.71 9.30 11.86
CA VAL A 287 -8.12 10.10 10.69
C VAL A 287 -9.59 10.51 10.80
N LEU A 288 -10.49 9.58 11.13
CA LEU A 288 -11.92 9.87 11.22
C LEU A 288 -12.24 10.85 12.37
N ARG A 289 -11.59 10.71 13.54
CA ARG A 289 -11.70 11.71 14.62
C ARG A 289 -11.18 13.08 14.18
N ARG A 290 -10.05 13.12 13.46
CA ARG A 290 -9.47 14.38 12.97
C ARG A 290 -10.39 15.10 11.98
N VAL A 291 -10.94 14.40 10.99
CA VAL A 291 -11.80 15.03 9.99
C VAL A 291 -13.11 15.50 10.60
N SER A 292 -13.67 14.73 11.54
CA SER A 292 -14.85 15.13 12.32
C SER A 292 -14.57 16.40 13.15
N ALA A 293 -13.44 16.43 13.88
CA ALA A 293 -13.04 17.61 14.66
C ALA A 293 -12.77 18.85 13.79
N ALA A 294 -12.37 18.65 12.53
CA ALA A 294 -12.19 19.71 11.54
C ALA A 294 -13.50 20.11 10.82
N GLY A 295 -14.66 19.58 11.24
CA GLY A 295 -15.98 20.01 10.80
C GLY A 295 -16.60 19.16 9.68
N ALA A 296 -15.97 18.05 9.28
CA ALA A 296 -16.59 17.14 8.32
C ALA A 296 -17.84 16.49 8.93
N THR A 297 -18.95 16.53 8.21
CA THR A 297 -20.21 15.87 8.59
C THR A 297 -20.36 14.50 7.92
N ARG A 298 -19.60 14.25 6.84
CA ARG A 298 -19.65 13.02 6.06
C ARG A 298 -18.27 12.59 5.54
N ALA A 299 -17.97 11.30 5.64
CA ALA A 299 -16.78 10.67 5.08
C ALA A 299 -17.12 9.42 4.27
N VAL A 300 -16.51 9.27 3.09
CA VAL A 300 -16.54 8.05 2.27
C VAL A 300 -15.25 7.30 2.52
N VAL A 301 -15.32 6.04 2.95
CA VAL A 301 -14.15 5.19 3.18
C VAL A 301 -14.04 4.18 2.05
N PHE A 302 -12.96 4.22 1.29
CA PHE A 302 -12.63 3.19 0.30
C PHE A 302 -11.44 2.37 0.79
N SER A 303 -11.58 1.05 0.82
CA SER A 303 -10.51 0.12 1.17
C SER A 303 -9.73 -0.28 -0.06
N TRP A 304 -8.46 0.12 -0.13
CA TRP A 304 -7.49 -0.30 -1.15
C TRP A 304 -7.04 -1.75 -0.88
N SER A 305 -7.98 -2.69 -0.91
CA SER A 305 -7.80 -4.11 -0.67
C SER A 305 -8.32 -4.90 -1.87
N LEU A 306 -7.54 -5.88 -2.36
CA LEU A 306 -7.94 -6.66 -3.53
C LEU A 306 -9.16 -7.53 -3.22
N LEU A 307 -9.11 -8.26 -2.11
CA LEU A 307 -10.12 -9.23 -1.69
C LEU A 307 -10.53 -8.99 -0.22
N ALA A 308 -11.57 -9.70 0.22
CA ALA A 308 -12.02 -9.71 1.60
C ALA A 308 -10.92 -10.20 2.55
N GLY A 309 -10.82 -9.58 3.72
CA GLY A 309 -9.84 -9.98 4.72
C GLY A 309 -9.97 -9.23 6.03
N LEU A 310 -9.28 -9.73 7.06
CA LEU A 310 -9.36 -9.20 8.43
C LEU A 310 -8.98 -7.72 8.54
N LEU A 311 -8.06 -7.23 7.71
CA LEU A 311 -7.62 -5.84 7.75
C LEU A 311 -8.68 -4.89 7.21
N GLU A 312 -9.42 -5.31 6.18
CA GLU A 312 -10.58 -4.59 5.68
C GLU A 312 -11.71 -4.56 6.74
N GLN A 313 -11.98 -5.70 7.39
CA GLN A 313 -12.95 -5.75 8.49
C GLN A 313 -12.58 -4.83 9.67
N ARG A 314 -11.29 -4.71 9.98
CA ARG A 314 -10.79 -3.78 11.02
C ARG A 314 -11.05 -2.32 10.65
N VAL A 315 -10.84 -1.96 9.38
CA VAL A 315 -11.15 -0.61 8.88
C VAL A 315 -12.65 -0.32 9.03
N ALA A 316 -13.51 -1.24 8.58
CA ALA A 316 -14.96 -1.07 8.67
C ALA A 316 -15.43 -0.99 10.14
N SER A 317 -14.90 -1.84 11.02
CA SER A 317 -15.26 -1.86 12.45
C SER A 317 -14.84 -0.57 13.17
N ALA A 318 -13.62 -0.08 12.91
CA ALA A 318 -13.16 1.19 13.47
C ALA A 318 -13.98 2.36 12.94
N ALA A 319 -14.32 2.36 11.65
CA ALA A 319 -15.16 3.38 11.03
C ALA A 319 -16.55 3.46 11.67
N ALA A 320 -17.21 2.32 11.86
CA ALA A 320 -18.51 2.25 12.51
C ALA A 320 -18.48 2.75 13.97
N GLN A 321 -17.42 2.42 14.71
CA GLN A 321 -17.24 2.92 16.08
C GLN A 321 -17.10 4.44 16.10
N ILE A 322 -16.25 5.02 15.24
CA ILE A 322 -16.06 6.48 15.21
C ILE A 322 -17.33 7.23 14.78
N ALA A 323 -18.09 6.67 13.85
CA ALA A 323 -19.38 7.24 13.46
C ALA A 323 -20.32 7.39 14.67
N GLY A 324 -20.40 6.36 15.52
CA GLY A 324 -21.17 6.41 16.77
C GLY A 324 -20.63 7.41 17.80
N ASP A 325 -19.31 7.53 17.93
CA ASP A 325 -18.67 8.43 18.91
C ASP A 325 -18.78 9.91 18.55
N THR A 326 -18.83 10.25 17.25
CA THR A 326 -18.60 11.62 16.77
C THR A 326 -19.78 12.25 16.03
N GLY A 327 -20.79 11.44 15.66
CA GLY A 327 -21.88 11.89 14.78
C GLY A 327 -21.47 12.07 13.31
N LEU A 328 -20.22 11.76 12.95
CA LEU A 328 -19.76 11.71 11.57
C LEU A 328 -20.51 10.62 10.80
N THR A 329 -21.12 10.97 9.67
CA THR A 329 -21.69 9.97 8.76
C THR A 329 -20.56 9.30 7.99
N VAL A 330 -20.27 8.03 8.29
CA VAL A 330 -19.24 7.26 7.59
C VAL A 330 -19.89 6.25 6.64
N VAL A 331 -19.55 6.35 5.35
CA VAL A 331 -20.09 5.49 4.28
C VAL A 331 -18.99 4.62 3.74
N ASP A 332 -19.21 3.31 3.74
CA ASP A 332 -18.28 2.33 3.19
C ASP A 332 -18.48 2.20 1.67
N ALA A 333 -17.45 2.56 0.90
CA ALA A 333 -17.39 2.35 -0.55
C ALA A 333 -16.89 0.94 -0.91
N GLY A 334 -16.54 0.13 0.08
CA GLY A 334 -16.06 -1.23 -0.09
C GLY A 334 -14.62 -1.28 -0.59
N ARG A 335 -14.34 -2.28 -1.41
CA ARG A 335 -13.01 -2.66 -1.90
C ARG A 335 -13.07 -3.06 -3.38
N PHE A 336 -11.96 -3.52 -3.95
CA PHE A 336 -11.92 -3.95 -5.35
C PHE A 336 -12.83 -5.16 -5.62
N GLY A 337 -12.57 -6.30 -4.96
CA GLY A 337 -13.31 -7.55 -5.15
C GLY A 337 -12.96 -8.28 -6.47
N PRO A 338 -13.59 -9.44 -6.73
CA PRO A 338 -13.31 -10.26 -7.90
C PRO A 338 -14.00 -9.71 -9.16
N ASP A 339 -13.42 -8.65 -9.72
CA ASP A 339 -13.99 -7.88 -10.81
C ASP A 339 -13.27 -8.16 -12.16
N PRO A 340 -13.98 -8.14 -13.29
CA PRO A 340 -13.37 -8.11 -14.63
C PRO A 340 -12.16 -7.20 -14.79
N LEU A 341 -12.20 -5.99 -14.24
CA LEU A 341 -11.08 -5.04 -14.34
C LEU A 341 -9.83 -5.53 -13.59
N ILE A 342 -10.00 -6.31 -12.52
CA ILE A 342 -8.88 -6.95 -11.81
C ILE A 342 -8.24 -8.02 -12.67
N ALA A 343 -9.05 -8.83 -13.35
CA ALA A 343 -8.54 -9.82 -14.29
C ALA A 343 -7.75 -9.15 -15.43
N ASP A 344 -8.23 -8.03 -15.96
CA ASP A 344 -7.53 -7.27 -17.00
C ASP A 344 -6.18 -6.75 -16.49
N VAL A 345 -6.12 -6.22 -15.27
CA VAL A 345 -4.84 -5.80 -14.66
C VAL A 345 -3.86 -6.97 -14.53
N VAL A 346 -4.33 -8.15 -14.10
CA VAL A 346 -3.50 -9.35 -13.99
C VAL A 346 -2.95 -9.76 -15.37
N LEU A 347 -3.78 -9.71 -16.40
CA LEU A 347 -3.38 -10.05 -17.77
C LEU A 347 -2.42 -9.03 -18.37
N ASP A 348 -2.55 -7.75 -18.03
CA ASP A 348 -1.57 -6.72 -18.41
C ASP A 348 -0.21 -6.98 -17.75
N ARG A 349 -0.18 -7.30 -16.45
CA ARG A 349 1.05 -7.68 -15.73
C ARG A 349 1.67 -8.97 -16.31
N TYR A 350 0.84 -9.93 -16.72
CA TYR A 350 1.29 -11.13 -17.42
C TYR A 350 1.95 -10.79 -18.77
N ALA A 351 1.33 -9.91 -19.56
CA ALA A 351 1.86 -9.51 -20.86
C ALA A 351 3.18 -8.73 -20.73
N GLU A 352 3.30 -7.85 -19.74
CA GLU A 352 4.54 -7.15 -19.40
C GLU A 352 5.67 -8.13 -19.05
N ALA A 353 5.38 -9.13 -18.21
CA ALA A 353 6.34 -10.14 -17.81
C ALA A 353 6.79 -10.99 -18.99
N LEU A 354 5.85 -11.38 -19.87
CA LEU A 354 6.16 -12.14 -21.08
C LEU A 354 7.05 -11.35 -22.04
N ALA A 355 6.83 -10.03 -22.15
CA ALA A 355 7.64 -9.13 -22.96
C ALA A 355 8.99 -8.75 -22.33
N GLY A 356 9.24 -9.14 -21.07
CA GLY A 356 10.44 -8.75 -20.33
C GLY A 356 10.45 -7.28 -19.88
N ASP A 357 9.30 -6.60 -19.88
CA ASP A 357 9.15 -5.18 -19.47
C ASP A 357 8.57 -5.06 -18.05
N ALA A 358 8.93 -5.98 -17.15
CA ALA A 358 8.54 -5.91 -15.75
C ALA A 358 9.32 -4.78 -15.04
N ARG A 359 8.81 -3.54 -15.12
CA ARG A 359 9.42 -2.36 -14.49
C ARG A 359 9.20 -2.36 -12.98
N MET A 360 10.14 -2.96 -12.26
CA MET A 360 10.18 -3.01 -10.80
C MET A 360 10.52 -1.65 -10.19
N ASN A 361 9.98 -1.36 -8.99
CA ASN A 361 10.21 -0.13 -8.23
C ASN A 361 11.55 -0.12 -7.47
N CYS A 362 12.64 -0.56 -8.11
CA CYS A 362 13.91 -0.80 -7.42
C CYS A 362 14.65 0.48 -6.97
N ASP A 363 14.39 1.63 -7.59
CA ASP A 363 15.10 2.88 -7.30
C ASP A 363 14.89 3.39 -5.87
N LEU A 364 13.73 3.09 -5.27
CA LEU A 364 13.38 3.43 -3.89
C LEU A 364 13.29 2.19 -2.99
N CYS A 365 13.87 1.07 -3.40
CA CYS A 365 13.82 -0.15 -2.63
C CYS A 365 14.81 -0.10 -1.45
N ALA A 366 14.29 0.07 -0.23
CA ALA A 366 15.08 0.11 1.01
C ALA A 366 15.94 -1.14 1.26
N TYR A 367 15.65 -2.26 0.59
CA TYR A 367 16.42 -3.50 0.69
C TYR A 367 17.62 -3.54 -0.29
N ARG A 368 17.63 -2.66 -1.29
CA ARG A 368 18.65 -2.60 -2.34
C ARG A 368 19.52 -1.35 -2.28
N VAL A 369 18.95 -0.24 -1.80
CA VAL A 369 19.66 1.03 -1.65
C VAL A 369 19.61 1.49 -0.18
N PRO A 370 20.72 2.04 0.36
CA PRO A 370 20.77 2.53 1.74
C PRO A 370 20.03 3.86 1.83
N LEU A 371 18.70 3.80 1.94
CA LEU A 371 17.88 4.99 2.13
C LEU A 371 18.17 5.61 3.50
N PRO A 372 18.24 6.95 3.60
CA PRO A 372 18.42 7.64 4.86
C PRO A 372 17.40 7.20 5.93
N GLY A 373 17.89 6.75 7.09
CA GLY A 373 17.08 6.24 8.20
C GLY A 373 16.60 4.79 8.06
N LEU A 374 16.94 4.10 6.97
CA LEU A 374 16.62 2.69 6.71
C LEU A 374 17.85 1.89 6.25
N GLU A 375 19.05 2.39 6.52
CA GLU A 375 20.31 1.82 6.06
C GLU A 375 20.50 0.37 6.53
N ASN A 376 19.93 0.03 7.69
CA ASN A 376 19.96 -1.31 8.27
C ASN A 376 19.14 -2.36 7.50
N ARG A 377 18.36 -1.96 6.48
CA ARG A 377 17.54 -2.88 5.69
C ARG A 377 18.24 -3.40 4.44
N VAL A 378 19.34 -2.78 4.03
CA VAL A 378 20.07 -3.20 2.83
C VAL A 378 20.63 -4.60 3.04
N ALA A 379 20.30 -5.52 2.13
CA ALA A 379 20.68 -6.93 2.20
C ALA A 379 20.28 -7.65 3.52
N ALA A 380 19.42 -7.04 4.33
CA ALA A 380 18.97 -7.64 5.57
C ALA A 380 18.11 -8.87 5.25
N PRO A 381 18.38 -10.04 5.86
CA PRO A 381 17.44 -11.14 5.85
C PRO A 381 16.18 -10.67 6.56
N SER A 382 15.06 -11.15 6.08
CA SER A 382 13.80 -10.51 6.32
C SER A 382 13.16 -10.86 7.65
N GLY A 383 13.02 -9.84 8.50
CA GLY A 383 11.99 -9.86 9.54
C GLY A 383 10.65 -9.58 8.88
N GLY A 384 9.89 -10.63 8.57
CA GLY A 384 8.48 -10.53 8.20
C GLY A 384 7.70 -9.90 9.35
N GLY A 385 7.63 -8.58 9.35
CA GLY A 385 6.97 -7.82 10.40
C GLY A 385 5.46 -8.01 10.33
N THR A 386 4.95 -9.09 10.91
CA THR A 386 3.59 -9.15 11.45
C THR A 386 3.51 -8.16 12.63
N GLY A 387 3.55 -6.86 12.34
CA GLY A 387 3.34 -5.79 13.31
C GLY A 387 4.25 -5.90 14.54
N GLU A 388 5.55 -5.77 14.38
CA GLU A 388 6.38 -5.41 15.53
C GLU A 388 5.96 -3.98 15.93
N ARG A 389 5.45 -3.85 17.16
CA ARG A 389 4.90 -2.60 17.69
C ARG A 389 5.94 -1.51 17.53
N VAL A 390 5.67 -0.54 16.67
CA VAL A 390 6.26 0.80 16.83
C VAL A 390 5.68 1.34 18.13
N ILE A 391 6.37 1.06 19.24
CA ILE A 391 6.11 1.69 20.53
C ILE A 391 6.51 3.15 20.32
N ALA A 392 5.52 4.03 20.22
CA ALA A 392 5.77 5.47 20.22
C ALA A 392 6.47 5.88 21.53
N PRO A 393 7.38 6.87 21.49
CA PRO A 393 8.06 7.38 22.68
C PRO A 393 7.09 7.99 23.71
#